data_AF-A0A9Q1A8Y0-F1
#
_entry.id   AF-A0A9Q1A8Y0-F1
#
_cell.length_a   1.000
_cell.length_b   1.000
_cell.length_c   1.000
_cell.angle_alpha   90.00
_cell.angle_beta   90.00
_cell.angle_gamma   90.00
#
_symmetry.space_group_name_H-M   'P 1'
#
loop_
_entity.id
_entity.type
_entity.pdbx_description
1 polymer ?
#
loop_
_entity_poly.entity_id
_entity_poly.type
_entity_poly.pdbx_seq_one_letter_code
_entity_poly.pdbx_strand_id
1 'polypeptide(L)'
;MDGLLLATASTRGTLIRIFNTMDGTRLQEVRRGVDRAEIYGIALSRNVQWLAVSSDKATVHIFSLRVRVGGEDSSSCLSPAQGPALLEHNSSSSLDGLISPSTSANPGSSLSFMRGVLPRYFSSEWSFAQFHLPEDAQYIAAFSSQNTVIIVGVNGR
;
A
#
# COMPACT_ATOMS: atom_id res chain seq x y z
N MET A 1 -4.15 2.57 -16.60
CA MET A 1 -4.79 1.86 -15.47
C MET A 1 -6.15 1.43 -15.95
N ASP A 2 -6.55 0.24 -15.56
CA ASP A 2 -7.80 -0.44 -15.92
C ASP A 2 -8.99 -0.06 -15.02
N GLY A 3 -8.75 0.70 -13.94
CA GLY A 3 -9.80 1.17 -13.03
C GLY A 3 -10.28 0.12 -12.04
N LEU A 4 -9.54 -0.99 -11.88
CA LEU A 4 -9.93 -2.09 -11.00
C LEU A 4 -9.63 -1.82 -9.51
N LEU A 5 -8.96 -0.72 -9.20
CA LEU A 5 -8.55 -0.36 -7.85
C LEU A 5 -8.96 1.07 -7.49
N LEU A 6 -9.41 1.22 -6.24
CA LEU A 6 -9.74 2.48 -5.62
C LEU A 6 -8.92 2.65 -4.35
N ALA A 7 -8.09 3.70 -4.32
CA ALA A 7 -7.40 4.14 -3.11
C ALA A 7 -8.16 5.31 -2.46
N THR A 8 -8.40 5.22 -1.16
CA THR A 8 -9.11 6.28 -0.41
C THR A 8 -8.39 6.66 0.87
N ALA A 9 -8.62 7.90 1.28
CA ALA A 9 -8.26 8.42 2.59
C ALA A 9 -9.48 9.10 3.22
N SER A 10 -9.57 9.07 4.55
CA SER A 10 -10.60 9.84 5.27
C SER A 10 -10.08 11.24 5.63
N THR A 11 -10.94 12.08 6.19
CA THR A 11 -10.57 13.41 6.74
C THR A 11 -9.58 13.34 7.90
N ARG A 12 -9.36 12.16 8.51
CA ARG A 12 -8.28 11.93 9.46
C ARG A 12 -6.92 11.74 8.77
N GLY A 13 -6.90 11.22 7.54
CA GLY A 13 -5.70 11.03 6.73
C GLY A 13 -4.59 10.18 7.35
N THR A 14 -4.86 9.40 8.39
CA THR A 14 -3.85 8.55 9.06
C THR A 14 -3.65 7.21 8.35
N LEU A 15 -4.68 6.76 7.64
CA LEU A 15 -4.72 5.47 6.95
C LEU A 15 -5.16 5.68 5.50
N ILE A 16 -4.58 4.88 4.62
CA ILE A 16 -4.93 4.82 3.21
C ILE A 16 -5.39 3.39 2.94
N ARG A 17 -6.55 3.25 2.30
CA ARG A 17 -7.17 1.95 2.03
C ARG A 17 -7.32 1.73 0.55
N ILE A 18 -7.03 0.51 0.12
CA ILE A 18 -7.11 0.08 -1.28
C ILE A 18 -8.24 -0.94 -1.37
N PHE A 19 -9.14 -0.73 -2.31
CA PHE A 19 -10.32 -1.54 -2.55
C PHE A 19 -10.34 -2.02 -4.00
N ASN A 20 -10.91 -3.21 -4.21
CA ASN A 20 -11.35 -3.64 -5.54
C ASN A 20 -12.65 -2.89 -5.88
N THR A 21 -12.70 -2.31 -7.07
CA THR A 21 -13.88 -1.53 -7.53
C THR A 21 -15.05 -2.41 -7.96
N MET A 22 -14.80 -3.68 -8.31
CA MET A 22 -15.83 -4.60 -8.78
C MET A 22 -16.75 -5.09 -7.66
N ASP A 23 -16.19 -5.43 -6.50
CA ASP A 23 -16.91 -6.04 -5.38
C ASP A 23 -16.83 -5.22 -4.07
N GLY A 24 -16.03 -4.15 -4.04
CA GLY A 24 -15.84 -3.32 -2.86
C GLY A 24 -14.94 -3.95 -1.80
N THR A 25 -14.31 -5.09 -2.06
CA THR A 25 -13.44 -5.77 -1.09
C THR A 25 -12.22 -4.92 -0.78
N ARG A 26 -11.94 -4.70 0.53
CA ARG A 26 -10.72 -4.01 0.98
C ARG A 26 -9.52 -4.94 0.85
N LEU A 27 -8.62 -4.62 -0.07
CA LEU A 27 -7.43 -5.42 -0.39
C LEU A 27 -6.25 -5.12 0.54
N GLN A 28 -6.05 -3.84 0.87
CA GLN A 28 -4.92 -3.42 1.70
C GLN A 28 -5.24 -2.16 2.52
N GLU A 29 -4.60 -2.01 3.67
CA GLU A 29 -4.62 -0.80 4.48
C GLU A 29 -3.19 -0.49 4.90
N VAL A 30 -2.73 0.71 4.56
CA VAL A 30 -1.40 1.21 4.91
C VAL A 30 -1.52 2.46 5.77
N ARG A 31 -0.53 2.68 6.62
CA ARG A 31 -0.48 3.78 7.58
C ARG A 31 0.46 4.86 7.11
N ARG A 32 -0.10 6.05 6.86
CA ARG A 32 0.65 7.27 6.57
C ARG A 32 1.32 7.82 7.81
N GLY A 33 0.61 7.87 8.93
CA GLY A 33 1.14 8.40 10.19
C GLY A 33 0.26 8.13 11.41
N VAL A 34 0.75 8.52 12.57
CA VAL A 34 -0.04 8.56 13.82
C VAL A 34 -0.95 9.79 13.82
N ASP A 35 -0.38 10.94 13.45
CA ASP A 35 -1.07 12.23 13.51
C ASP A 35 -2.01 12.44 12.34
N ARG A 36 -3.07 13.21 12.57
CA ARG A 36 -3.99 13.64 11.51
C ARG A 36 -3.25 14.46 10.46
N ALA A 37 -3.61 14.27 9.19
CA ALA A 37 -3.18 15.14 8.09
C ALA A 37 -4.27 15.26 7.04
N GLU A 38 -4.27 16.38 6.35
CA GLU A 38 -4.94 16.54 5.07
C GLU A 38 -4.13 15.85 3.96
N ILE A 39 -4.81 15.07 3.12
CA ILE A 39 -4.21 14.38 1.99
C ILE A 39 -4.43 15.21 0.74
N TYR A 40 -3.34 15.66 0.11
CA TYR A 40 -3.41 16.48 -1.11
C TYR A 40 -3.54 15.63 -2.36
N GLY A 41 -2.87 14.48 -2.40
CA GLY A 41 -2.87 13.62 -3.57
C GLY A 41 -2.48 12.18 -3.26
N ILE A 42 -3.12 11.27 -3.97
CA ILE A 42 -2.84 9.83 -3.96
C ILE A 42 -2.56 9.42 -5.41
N ALA A 43 -1.42 8.78 -5.66
CA ALA A 43 -1.05 8.30 -6.98
C ALA A 43 -0.65 6.83 -6.92
N LEU A 44 -1.11 6.05 -7.90
CA LEU A 44 -0.73 4.66 -8.11
C LEU A 44 0.35 4.59 -9.19
N SER A 45 1.30 3.66 -9.07
CA SER A 45 2.21 3.37 -10.17
C SER A 45 1.49 2.60 -11.28
N ARG A 46 1.97 2.71 -12.53
CA ARG A 46 1.32 2.06 -13.69
C ARG A 46 1.19 0.55 -13.55
N ASN A 47 2.19 -0.09 -12.95
CA ASN A 47 2.24 -1.52 -12.67
C ASN A 47 1.59 -1.91 -11.34
N VAL A 48 0.99 -0.95 -10.63
CA VAL A 48 0.29 -1.17 -9.35
C VAL A 48 1.19 -1.78 -8.26
N GLN A 49 2.50 -1.59 -8.35
CA GLN A 49 3.44 -2.04 -7.32
C GLN A 49 3.61 -1.02 -6.20
N TRP A 50 3.34 0.27 -6.47
CA TRP A 50 3.54 1.34 -5.51
C TRP A 50 2.38 2.33 -5.45
N LEU A 51 2.26 2.95 -4.29
CA LEU A 51 1.34 4.02 -3.98
C LEU A 51 2.12 5.19 -3.38
N ALA A 52 1.96 6.39 -3.93
CA ALA A 52 2.48 7.62 -3.38
C ALA A 52 1.35 8.43 -2.75
N VAL A 53 1.60 8.99 -1.56
CA VAL A 53 0.64 9.81 -0.83
C VAL A 53 1.31 11.07 -0.33
N SER A 54 0.79 12.21 -0.74
CA SER A 54 1.24 13.56 -0.33
C SER A 54 0.26 14.15 0.70
N SER A 55 0.79 14.89 1.67
CA SER A 55 -0.02 15.45 2.76
C SER A 55 0.49 16.78 3.30
N ASP A 56 -0.30 17.41 4.17
CA ASP A 56 0.06 18.64 4.90
C ASP A 56 1.24 18.51 5.86
N LYS A 57 1.78 17.30 6.08
CA LYS A 57 2.98 17.07 6.90
C LYS A 57 4.28 17.34 6.17
N ALA A 58 4.21 18.00 5.01
CA ALA A 58 5.34 18.23 4.12
C ALA A 58 6.10 16.93 3.82
N THR A 59 5.35 15.84 3.67
CA THR A 59 5.93 14.53 3.36
C THR A 59 5.18 13.84 2.23
N VAL A 60 5.94 13.07 1.45
CA VAL A 60 5.40 12.09 0.51
C VAL A 60 5.79 10.70 0.98
N HIS A 61 4.80 9.85 1.22
CA HIS A 61 4.95 8.46 1.63
C HIS A 61 4.84 7.54 0.42
N ILE A 62 5.78 6.59 0.28
CA ILE A 62 5.72 5.54 -0.75
C ILE A 62 5.46 4.19 -0.09
N PHE A 63 4.39 3.53 -0.51
CA PHE A 63 3.99 2.22 -0.04
C PHE A 63 4.14 1.19 -1.15
N SER A 64 4.58 -0.01 -0.80
CA SER A 64 4.50 -1.18 -1.64
C SER A 64 3.09 -1.77 -1.58
N LEU A 65 2.53 -2.12 -2.72
CA LEU A 65 1.24 -2.76 -2.83
C LEU A 65 1.40 -4.26 -3.03
N ARG A 66 0.55 -5.03 -2.35
CA ARG A 66 0.52 -6.51 -2.44
C ARG A 66 -0.63 -7.03 -3.30
N VAL A 67 -1.16 -6.18 -4.18
CA VAL A 67 -2.37 -6.45 -4.94
C VAL A 67 -2.03 -7.05 -6.29
N ARG A 68 -2.59 -8.22 -6.61
CA ARG A 68 -2.61 -8.75 -7.97
C ARG A 68 -3.96 -8.44 -8.61
N VAL A 69 -3.95 -7.65 -9.68
CA VAL A 69 -5.13 -7.46 -10.53
C VAL A 69 -5.16 -8.61 -11.52
N GLY A 70 -6.17 -9.48 -11.45
CA GLY A 70 -6.31 -10.64 -12.33
C GLY A 70 -6.74 -10.21 -13.73
N GLY A 71 -5.78 -10.17 -14.66
CA GLY A 71 -5.98 -10.06 -16.10
C GLY A 71 -4.71 -10.59 -16.78
N GLU A 72 -4.88 -11.47 -17.77
CA GLU A 72 -3.87 -12.28 -18.50
C GLU A 72 -2.58 -11.47 -18.83
N ASP A 73 -1.35 -11.94 -18.61
CA ASP A 73 -0.74 -13.19 -19.07
C ASP A 73 0.19 -13.84 -18.04
N SER A 74 -0.08 -15.11 -17.73
CA SER A 74 0.82 -15.97 -16.97
C SER A 74 1.86 -16.59 -17.92
N SER A 75 3.06 -16.02 -18.00
CA SER A 75 4.24 -16.81 -18.40
C SER A 75 4.83 -17.47 -17.15
N SER A 76 4.37 -18.70 -16.90
CA SER A 76 4.87 -19.59 -15.87
C SER A 76 6.35 -19.92 -16.07
N CYS A 77 7.15 -19.82 -14.99
CA CYS A 77 8.24 -20.76 -14.76
C CYS A 77 8.20 -21.19 -13.28
N LEU A 78 7.78 -22.44 -13.05
CA LEU A 78 7.69 -23.09 -11.76
C LEU A 78 8.99 -23.85 -11.45
N SER A 79 9.44 -23.79 -10.19
CA SER A 79 10.04 -24.86 -9.35
C SER A 79 10.67 -24.21 -8.10
N PRO A 80 10.69 -24.84 -6.89
CA PRO A 80 11.00 -26.24 -6.66
C PRO A 80 10.09 -27.00 -5.65
N ALA A 81 10.44 -28.26 -5.47
CA ALA A 81 9.65 -29.38 -4.99
C ALA A 81 9.57 -29.59 -3.46
N GLN A 82 8.46 -30.25 -3.07
CA GLN A 82 8.27 -31.28 -2.03
C GLN A 82 8.57 -31.00 -0.53
N GLY A 83 7.50 -31.15 0.26
CA GLY A 83 7.53 -31.62 1.66
C GLY A 83 6.10 -31.75 2.22
N PRO A 84 5.65 -32.91 2.75
CA PRO A 84 4.29 -33.07 3.28
C PRO A 84 4.27 -32.95 4.82
N ALA A 85 3.36 -32.14 5.38
CA ALA A 85 2.98 -32.23 6.79
C ALA A 85 1.56 -31.67 7.06
N LEU A 86 0.69 -32.64 7.32
CA LEU A 86 -0.61 -32.71 8.02
C LEU A 86 -1.25 -31.47 8.69
N LEU A 87 -2.54 -31.31 8.35
CA LEU A 87 -3.72 -30.96 9.16
C LEU A 87 -3.65 -29.80 10.17
N GLU A 88 -4.33 -28.70 9.84
CA GLU A 88 -5.20 -28.01 10.81
C GLU A 88 -6.38 -27.34 10.10
N HIS A 89 -7.59 -27.74 10.50
CA HIS A 89 -8.86 -27.23 10.03
C HIS A 89 -9.19 -25.97 10.83
N ASN A 90 -9.15 -24.78 10.22
CA ASN A 90 -9.82 -23.62 10.82
C ASN A 90 -10.27 -22.63 9.75
N SER A 91 -11.55 -22.28 9.81
CA SER A 91 -12.29 -21.45 8.88
C SER A 91 -11.59 -20.12 8.59
N SER A 92 -11.15 -19.89 7.35
CA SER A 92 -10.83 -18.56 6.87
C SER A 92 -11.11 -18.43 5.36
N SER A 93 -11.79 -17.33 5.04
CA SER A 93 -12.23 -16.93 3.70
C SER A 93 -11.13 -17.09 2.65
N SER A 94 -11.51 -17.61 1.48
CA SER A 94 -10.72 -17.87 0.27
C SER A 94 -10.09 -16.64 -0.39
N LEU A 95 -9.32 -15.84 0.35
CA LEU A 95 -8.61 -14.65 -0.12
C LEU A 95 -7.11 -14.91 -0.38
N ASP A 96 -6.64 -16.13 -0.13
CA ASP A 96 -5.21 -16.47 -0.15
C ASP A 96 -4.60 -16.50 -1.57
N GLY A 97 -5.42 -16.56 -2.62
CA GLY A 97 -4.95 -16.59 -4.02
C GLY A 97 -4.60 -15.22 -4.62
N LEU A 98 -5.02 -14.11 -3.99
CA LEU A 98 -4.87 -12.75 -4.54
C LEU A 98 -3.67 -11.98 -3.97
N ILE A 99 -3.01 -12.53 -2.95
CA ILE A 99 -1.88 -11.90 -2.26
C ILE A 99 -0.61 -12.64 -2.67
N SER A 100 0.37 -11.96 -3.25
CA SER A 100 1.67 -12.59 -3.48
C SER A 100 2.49 -12.64 -2.20
N PRO A 101 3.13 -13.77 -1.87
CA PRO A 101 4.09 -13.86 -0.77
C PRO A 101 5.41 -13.13 -1.07
N SER A 102 5.49 -12.38 -2.18
CA SER A 102 6.64 -11.51 -2.45
C SER A 102 6.64 -10.36 -1.45
N THR A 103 7.41 -10.54 -0.39
CA THR A 103 8.08 -9.49 0.41
C THR A 103 7.47 -8.11 0.24
N SER A 104 6.36 -7.85 0.94
CA SER A 104 5.93 -6.48 1.23
C SER A 104 7.13 -5.74 1.82
N ALA A 105 7.72 -4.83 1.04
CA ALA A 105 8.84 -4.01 1.51
C ALA A 105 8.41 -3.02 2.60
N ASN A 106 7.10 -2.88 2.84
CA ASN A 106 6.56 -2.02 3.89
C ASN A 106 6.99 -2.57 5.26
N PRO A 107 7.70 -1.78 6.09
CA PRO A 107 8.01 -2.19 7.45
C PRO A 107 6.71 -2.34 8.26
N GLY A 108 6.58 -3.48 8.94
CA GLY A 108 5.65 -3.63 10.05
C GLY A 108 6.20 -2.97 11.31
N SER A 109 5.34 -2.56 12.24
CA SER A 109 5.83 -2.05 13.53
C SER A 109 6.55 -3.15 14.31
N SER A 110 7.70 -2.85 14.94
CA SER A 110 8.48 -3.86 15.68
C SER A 110 7.76 -4.48 16.88
N LEU A 111 6.62 -3.89 17.29
CA LEU A 111 5.74 -4.40 18.34
C LEU A 111 4.59 -5.29 17.82
N SER A 112 4.64 -5.72 16.55
CA SER A 112 3.64 -6.62 15.97
C SER A 112 3.56 -7.98 16.66
N PHE A 113 4.56 -8.36 17.47
CA PHE A 113 4.58 -9.60 18.26
C PHE A 113 3.48 -9.66 19.34
N MET A 114 2.90 -8.52 19.74
CA MET A 114 1.78 -8.47 20.69
C MET A 114 0.43 -8.25 20.00
N ARG A 115 0.25 -8.77 18.77
CA ARG A 115 -1.02 -8.67 18.03
C ARG A 115 -2.16 -9.28 18.86
N GLY A 116 -2.97 -8.43 19.50
CA GLY A 116 -4.04 -8.84 20.42
C GLY A 116 -4.02 -8.13 21.78
N VAL A 117 -2.86 -7.65 22.23
CA VAL A 117 -2.71 -6.89 23.49
C VAL A 117 -2.48 -5.41 23.23
N LEU A 118 -1.85 -5.08 22.09
CA LEU A 118 -1.57 -3.71 21.70
C LEU A 118 -2.62 -3.16 20.72
N PRO A 119 -2.87 -1.83 20.73
CA PRO A 119 -3.72 -1.17 19.75
C PRO A 119 -3.40 -1.56 18.30
N ARG A 120 -4.43 -1.68 17.44
CA ARG A 120 -4.28 -2.13 16.03
C ARG A 120 -3.24 -1.37 15.21
N TYR A 121 -2.92 -0.13 15.57
CA TYR A 121 -1.92 0.65 14.86
C TYR A 121 -0.50 0.04 14.92
N PHE A 122 -0.20 -0.76 15.94
CA PHE A 122 1.06 -1.52 16.06
C PHE A 122 1.14 -2.76 15.16
N SER A 123 0.12 -3.01 14.34
CA SER A 123 0.13 -4.08 13.32
C SER A 123 -0.04 -3.53 11.90
N SER A 124 0.10 -2.22 11.74
CA SER A 124 -0.06 -1.53 10.44
C SER A 124 1.21 -1.64 9.60
N GLU A 125 1.01 -1.64 8.28
CA GLU A 125 2.08 -1.50 7.29
C GLU A 125 2.38 -0.02 7.08
N TRP A 126 3.65 0.36 7.26
CA TRP A 126 4.12 1.74 7.07
C TRP A 126 4.77 1.91 5.70
N SER A 127 4.94 3.16 5.26
CA SER A 127 5.67 3.45 4.03
C SER A 127 7.11 2.97 4.12
N PHE A 128 7.62 2.31 3.09
CA PHE A 128 9.03 1.90 3.04
C PHE A 128 9.98 3.04 2.68
N ALA A 129 9.44 4.13 2.09
CA ALA A 129 10.17 5.36 1.83
C ALA A 129 9.32 6.58 2.17
N GLN A 130 9.99 7.64 2.63
CA GLN A 130 9.39 8.92 2.98
C GLN A 130 10.30 10.05 2.53
N PHE A 131 9.75 11.02 1.81
CA PHE A 131 10.45 12.23 1.38
C PHE A 131 9.95 13.41 2.20
N HIS A 132 10.87 14.20 2.76
CA HIS A 132 10.56 15.45 3.45
C HIS A 132 10.71 16.60 2.46
N LEU A 133 9.73 17.50 2.48
CA LEU A 133 9.60 18.62 1.58
C LEU A 133 9.59 19.92 2.39
N PRO A 134 9.89 21.07 1.77
CA PRO A 134 9.68 22.37 2.40
C PRO A 134 8.20 22.56 2.81
N GLU A 135 7.95 23.07 4.01
CA GLU A 135 6.58 23.23 4.55
C GLU A 135 5.81 24.42 3.96
N ASP A 136 6.43 25.21 3.10
CA ASP A 136 5.90 26.45 2.53
C ASP A 136 5.02 26.26 1.29
N ALA A 137 4.80 25.02 0.86
CA ALA A 137 3.98 24.70 -0.31
C ALA A 137 3.21 23.38 -0.18
N GLN A 138 2.16 23.25 -0.99
CA GLN A 138 1.49 21.99 -1.22
C GLN A 138 2.16 21.25 -2.37
N TYR A 139 2.23 19.93 -2.26
CA TYR A 139 2.88 19.09 -3.26
C TYR A 139 1.94 17.96 -3.67
N ILE A 140 1.99 17.60 -4.94
CA ILE A 140 1.39 16.38 -5.48
C ILE A 140 2.51 15.45 -5.97
N ALA A 141 2.23 14.15 -5.94
CA ALA A 141 3.16 13.14 -6.44
C ALA A 141 2.51 12.37 -7.60
N ALA A 142 3.34 11.94 -8.56
CA ALA A 142 2.96 11.10 -9.68
C ALA A 142 4.06 10.09 -9.99
N PHE A 143 3.73 9.05 -10.74
CA PHE A 143 4.68 8.07 -11.23
C PHE A 143 4.90 8.21 -12.73
N SER A 144 6.16 8.21 -13.16
CA SER A 144 6.51 8.08 -14.58
C SER A 144 6.31 6.63 -15.07
N SER A 145 6.44 6.40 -16.38
CA SER A 145 6.44 5.04 -16.95
C SER A 145 7.63 4.18 -16.51
N GLN A 146 8.72 4.82 -16.06
CA GLN A 146 9.93 4.16 -15.56
C GLN A 146 9.90 3.97 -14.04
N ASN A 147 8.72 4.10 -13.41
CA ASN A 147 8.54 3.97 -11.96
C ASN A 147 9.34 4.99 -11.13
N THR A 148 9.65 6.13 -11.74
CA THR A 148 10.22 7.29 -11.04
C THR A 148 9.10 8.06 -10.37
N VAL A 149 9.30 8.46 -9.11
CA VAL A 149 8.40 9.38 -8.42
C VAL A 149 8.74 10.81 -8.86
N ILE A 150 7.74 11.52 -9.35
CA ILE A 150 7.81 12.95 -9.65
C ILE A 150 6.99 13.67 -8.58
N ILE A 151 7.57 14.69 -7.94
CA ILE A 151 6.89 15.52 -6.95
C ILE A 151 6.87 16.95 -7.49
N VAL A 152 5.70 17.58 -7.51
CA VAL A 152 5.52 18.94 -8.01
C VAL A 152 4.84 19.78 -6.93
N GLY A 153 5.47 20.89 -6.58
CA GLY A 153 4.96 21.89 -5.66
C GLY A 153 4.17 22.98 -6.37
N VAL A 154 3.13 23.48 -5.70
CA VAL A 154 2.32 24.62 -6.21
C VAL A 154 3.13 25.92 -6.33
N ASN A 155 4.32 25.96 -5.72
CA ASN A 155 5.30 27.04 -5.85
C ASN A 155 6.16 26.94 -7.13
N GLY A 156 5.88 25.98 -8.02
CA GLY A 156 6.59 25.81 -9.29
C GLY A 156 7.91 25.06 -9.18
N ARG A 157 8.12 24.29 -8.10
CA ARG A 157 9.30 23.45 -7.87
C ARG A 157 8.99 21.97 -7.98
#